data_AF-A0A6M0BSN9-F1
#
_entry.id   AF-A0A6M0BSN9-F1
#
_cell.length_a   1.000
_cell.length_b   1.000
_cell.length_c   1.000
_cell.angle_alpha   90.00
_cell.angle_beta   90.00
_cell.angle_gamma   90.00
#
_symmetry.space_group_name_H-M   'P 1'
#
loop_
_entity.id
_entity.type
_entity.pdbx_description
1 polymer ?
#
loop_
_entity_poly.entity_id
_entity_poly.type
_entity_poly.pdbx_seq_one_letter_code
_entity_poly.pdbx_strand_id
1 'polypeptide(L)'
;MMEYALGHPNSGDSLAKMPNDYTTLDEIFNITESAVITYINEELYMSVANFSEIMEIKNIGEEDDWQEVYRLVEKAETKKINFTYPPVEKTEIQNICAGSIADAKAGEAIKLERFNTLGNPTQLAEESVGFAVASPLFLLPEGSRTITLTFATPGNTLDRDIFQEILDSGVNPFEVYLSSAKEWIQPEFFKYEIGGFIVEEALKSYSSSNISLNPEHPENGNFTSVSLISTSDTFTLNNIGQVIVWNDGNIFEITGLVSAIEANIKPIGQGNFSVDYEDNDRINLYWRSAIYLDSLQLQLTFDASQPEILPPSPDESNFFMETPYPLVKIMLKQIPTTSNDREQIIYYEQLKSLCVEKVKIEVKVENIQDLQLRNDNSIINPKNPFQPFGNNPKPGASFYFANSEISQKKLDSLTINLEWMGLPNNFATHYQAYSETGVISEAIANDSFQASLKLFNKRVWVNIGSSQAIFAEDGDNNLTTSINLNYQEFDVPGYSLNTSTIEIDSDDPLDQSRYFKLELEPPDLGHDLYSIVLN
;
A
#
# COMPACT_ATOMS: atom_id res chain seq x y z
N MET A 1 -39.63 -15.65 -5.24
CA MET A 1 -38.78 -15.13 -6.34
C MET A 1 -39.63 -14.54 -7.47
N MET A 2 -40.54 -15.30 -8.08
CA MET A 2 -41.43 -14.74 -9.13
C MET A 2 -42.28 -13.57 -8.65
N GLU A 3 -42.83 -13.59 -7.43
CA GLU A 3 -43.54 -12.42 -6.86
C GLU A 3 -42.62 -11.20 -6.70
N TYR A 4 -41.39 -11.43 -6.23
CA TYR A 4 -40.40 -10.35 -6.08
C TYR A 4 -40.04 -9.68 -7.40
N ALA A 5 -39.91 -10.42 -8.51
CA ALA A 5 -39.55 -9.85 -9.81
C ALA A 5 -40.78 -9.43 -10.66
N LEU A 6 -41.87 -10.21 -10.59
CA LEU A 6 -43.00 -10.14 -11.52
C LEU A 6 -44.33 -9.77 -10.85
N GLY A 7 -44.33 -9.47 -9.54
CA GLY A 7 -45.51 -9.01 -8.79
C GLY A 7 -46.26 -7.84 -9.43
N HIS A 8 -47.58 -7.78 -9.27
CA HIS A 8 -48.43 -6.74 -9.86
C HIS A 8 -49.20 -5.97 -8.76
N PRO A 9 -49.20 -4.62 -8.77
CA PRO A 9 -48.63 -3.74 -9.79
C PRO A 9 -47.10 -3.53 -9.70
N ASN A 10 -46.47 -3.75 -8.55
CA ASN A 10 -45.03 -3.56 -8.37
C ASN A 10 -44.29 -4.86 -8.02
N SER A 11 -42.99 -4.90 -8.30
CA SER A 11 -42.08 -5.96 -7.85
C SER A 11 -42.19 -6.15 -6.32
N GLY A 12 -42.42 -7.39 -5.87
CA GLY A 12 -42.70 -7.71 -4.46
C GLY A 12 -44.17 -7.84 -4.09
N ASP A 13 -45.09 -7.37 -4.95
CA ASP A 13 -46.53 -7.61 -4.80
C ASP A 13 -46.92 -9.05 -5.24
N SER A 14 -48.16 -9.45 -4.97
CA SER A 14 -48.69 -10.73 -5.45
C SER A 14 -48.72 -10.79 -6.98
N LEU A 15 -48.60 -11.99 -7.55
CA LEU A 15 -48.73 -12.18 -9.00
C LEU A 15 -50.12 -11.77 -9.50
N ALA A 16 -50.20 -11.39 -10.78
CA ALA A 16 -51.47 -11.13 -11.45
C ALA A 16 -52.42 -12.32 -11.31
N LYS A 17 -53.72 -12.04 -11.26
CA LYS A 17 -54.75 -13.07 -11.06
C LYS A 17 -54.68 -14.13 -12.17
N MET A 18 -54.54 -15.39 -11.77
CA MET A 18 -54.45 -16.52 -12.70
C MET A 18 -55.78 -16.78 -13.44
N PRO A 19 -55.74 -17.34 -14.67
CA PRO A 19 -56.93 -17.72 -15.42
C PRO A 19 -57.66 -18.92 -14.81
N ASN A 20 -58.92 -19.16 -15.22
CA ASN A 20 -59.68 -20.41 -15.01
C ASN A 20 -59.67 -21.01 -13.58
N ASP A 21 -59.90 -20.18 -12.55
CA ASP A 21 -59.97 -20.55 -11.13
C ASP A 21 -58.69 -21.21 -10.54
N TYR A 22 -57.56 -21.20 -11.28
CA TYR A 22 -56.27 -21.63 -10.76
C TYR A 22 -55.78 -20.68 -9.66
N THR A 23 -55.09 -21.23 -8.66
CA THR A 23 -54.60 -20.46 -7.50
C THR A 23 -53.11 -20.55 -7.30
N THR A 24 -52.42 -21.51 -7.93
CA THR A 24 -50.97 -21.70 -7.78
C THR A 24 -50.26 -21.93 -9.11
N LEU A 25 -48.96 -21.60 -9.16
CA LEU A 25 -48.12 -21.83 -10.34
C LEU A 25 -47.91 -23.32 -10.63
N ASP A 26 -47.97 -24.17 -9.60
CA ASP A 26 -47.82 -25.62 -9.73
C ASP A 26 -49.02 -26.24 -10.48
N GLU A 27 -50.22 -25.67 -10.34
CA GLU A 27 -51.42 -26.14 -11.05
C GLU A 27 -51.32 -25.93 -12.56
N ILE A 28 -50.61 -24.90 -13.00
CA ILE A 28 -50.51 -24.52 -14.42
C ILE A 28 -49.26 -25.05 -15.13
N PHE A 29 -48.35 -25.73 -14.42
CA PHE A 29 -47.04 -26.18 -14.89
C PHE A 29 -47.08 -27.05 -16.17
N ASN A 30 -48.12 -27.87 -16.37
CA ASN A 30 -48.28 -28.75 -17.54
C ASN A 30 -49.55 -28.48 -18.35
N ILE A 31 -50.15 -27.29 -18.19
CA ILE A 31 -51.40 -26.95 -18.85
C ILE A 31 -51.13 -26.23 -20.18
N THR A 32 -51.70 -26.75 -21.27
CA THR A 32 -51.53 -26.20 -22.63
C THR A 32 -52.72 -25.37 -23.11
N GLU A 33 -53.60 -24.96 -22.18
CA GLU A 33 -54.75 -24.10 -22.48
C GLU A 33 -54.32 -22.70 -22.93
N SER A 34 -55.01 -22.12 -23.92
CA SER A 34 -54.69 -20.78 -24.43
C SER A 34 -54.69 -19.71 -23.34
N ALA A 35 -55.58 -19.78 -22.36
CA ALA A 35 -55.63 -18.80 -21.27
C ALA A 35 -54.38 -18.83 -20.38
N VAL A 36 -53.84 -20.03 -20.12
CA VAL A 36 -52.60 -20.21 -19.35
C VAL A 36 -51.38 -19.75 -20.15
N ILE A 37 -51.34 -20.05 -21.45
CA ILE A 37 -50.28 -19.58 -22.35
C ILE A 37 -50.26 -18.05 -22.42
N THR A 38 -51.42 -17.42 -22.51
CA THR A 38 -51.54 -15.96 -22.47
C THR A 38 -51.03 -15.41 -21.15
N TYR A 39 -51.43 -15.98 -20.01
CA TYR A 39 -50.94 -15.56 -18.70
C TYR A 39 -49.41 -15.64 -18.58
N ILE A 40 -48.79 -16.75 -18.99
CA ILE A 40 -47.33 -16.93 -18.91
C ILE A 40 -46.60 -15.90 -19.79
N ASN A 41 -47.09 -15.64 -21.01
CA ASN A 41 -46.44 -14.73 -21.93
C ASN A 41 -46.65 -13.24 -21.58
N GLU A 42 -47.87 -12.88 -21.18
CA GLU A 42 -48.29 -11.47 -21.02
C GLU A 42 -48.17 -10.98 -19.56
N GLU A 43 -48.43 -11.84 -18.57
CA GLU A 43 -48.40 -11.46 -17.15
C GLU A 43 -47.08 -11.88 -16.46
N LEU A 44 -46.49 -13.01 -16.86
CA LEU A 44 -45.18 -13.46 -16.35
C LEU A 44 -44.02 -13.08 -17.30
N TYR A 45 -44.29 -12.46 -18.44
CA TYR A 45 -43.29 -11.93 -19.38
C TYR A 45 -42.24 -12.96 -19.87
N MET A 46 -42.55 -14.26 -19.82
CA MET A 46 -41.64 -15.35 -20.19
C MET A 46 -42.30 -16.36 -21.13
N SER A 47 -41.50 -17.20 -21.80
CA SER A 47 -42.05 -18.26 -22.64
C SER A 47 -42.53 -19.43 -21.79
N VAL A 48 -43.47 -20.22 -22.32
CA VAL A 48 -43.92 -21.47 -21.68
C VAL A 48 -42.75 -22.43 -21.42
N ALA A 49 -41.78 -22.50 -22.34
CA ALA A 49 -40.59 -23.33 -22.15
C ALA A 49 -39.74 -22.89 -20.95
N ASN A 50 -39.48 -21.58 -20.81
CA ASN A 50 -38.72 -21.05 -19.67
C ASN A 50 -39.49 -21.22 -18.35
N PHE A 51 -40.81 -21.04 -18.38
CA PHE A 51 -41.66 -21.30 -17.22
C PHE A 51 -41.59 -22.77 -16.80
N SER A 52 -41.69 -23.70 -17.75
CA SER A 52 -41.55 -25.12 -17.47
C SER A 52 -40.17 -25.45 -16.87
N GLU A 53 -39.08 -24.91 -17.43
CA GLU A 53 -37.72 -25.09 -16.92
C GLU A 53 -37.56 -24.62 -15.47
N ILE A 54 -38.08 -23.43 -15.13
CA ILE A 54 -38.06 -22.93 -13.75
C ILE A 54 -38.82 -23.88 -12.80
N MET A 55 -39.97 -24.39 -13.24
CA MET A 55 -40.80 -25.28 -12.43
C MET A 55 -40.21 -26.69 -12.31
N GLU A 56 -39.47 -27.17 -13.32
CA GLU A 56 -38.69 -28.41 -13.25
C GLU A 56 -37.55 -28.30 -12.24
N ILE A 57 -36.76 -27.22 -12.31
CA ILE A 57 -35.67 -26.94 -11.36
C ILE A 57 -36.22 -26.78 -9.95
N LYS A 58 -37.33 -26.08 -9.75
CA LYS A 58 -38.01 -25.95 -8.46
C LYS A 58 -38.40 -27.33 -7.87
N ASN A 59 -38.82 -28.27 -8.70
CA ASN A 59 -39.32 -29.57 -8.27
C ASN A 59 -38.20 -30.61 -8.02
N ILE A 60 -37.01 -30.43 -8.60
CA ILE A 60 -35.91 -31.42 -8.59
C ILE A 60 -34.64 -30.92 -7.88
N GLY A 61 -34.38 -29.61 -7.86
CA GLY A 61 -33.02 -29.04 -7.84
C GLY A 61 -32.20 -29.15 -6.54
N GLU A 62 -30.90 -29.37 -6.73
CA GLU A 62 -29.81 -29.09 -5.77
C GLU A 62 -29.45 -27.58 -5.79
N GLU A 63 -28.60 -27.11 -4.87
CA GLU A 63 -28.37 -25.67 -4.62
C GLU A 63 -27.73 -24.91 -5.81
N ASP A 64 -26.99 -25.59 -6.69
CA ASP A 64 -26.30 -25.00 -7.85
C ASP A 64 -27.23 -24.64 -9.03
N ASP A 65 -28.40 -25.29 -9.16
CA ASP A 65 -29.32 -25.07 -10.31
C ASP A 65 -30.11 -23.75 -10.22
N TRP A 66 -30.07 -23.07 -9.06
CA TRP A 66 -30.78 -21.81 -8.86
C TRP A 66 -30.22 -20.64 -9.66
N GLN A 67 -28.96 -20.68 -10.09
CA GLN A 67 -28.37 -19.65 -10.94
C GLN A 67 -29.14 -19.49 -12.26
N GLU A 68 -29.58 -20.59 -12.85
CA GLU A 68 -30.34 -20.56 -14.10
C GLU A 68 -31.74 -20.00 -13.88
N VAL A 69 -32.38 -20.33 -12.74
CA VAL A 69 -33.67 -19.76 -12.36
C VAL A 69 -33.56 -18.23 -12.20
N TYR A 70 -32.52 -17.72 -11.53
CA TYR A 70 -32.29 -16.28 -11.39
C TYR A 70 -32.15 -15.60 -12.77
N ARG A 71 -31.35 -16.17 -13.67
CA ARG A 71 -31.14 -15.66 -15.03
C ARG A 71 -32.45 -15.59 -15.84
N LEU A 72 -33.30 -16.62 -15.74
CA LEU A 72 -34.58 -16.68 -16.45
C LEU A 72 -35.60 -15.68 -15.90
N VAL A 73 -35.65 -15.51 -14.57
CA VAL A 73 -36.54 -14.55 -13.90
C VAL A 73 -36.10 -13.11 -14.18
N GLU A 74 -34.80 -12.80 -14.13
CA GLU A 74 -34.25 -11.48 -14.46
C GLU A 74 -34.58 -11.07 -15.91
N LYS A 75 -34.47 -12.02 -16.85
CA LYS A 75 -34.87 -11.79 -18.25
C LYS A 75 -36.35 -11.45 -18.39
N ALA A 76 -37.21 -12.07 -17.58
CA ALA A 76 -38.65 -11.78 -17.57
C ALA A 76 -38.94 -10.41 -16.94
N GLU A 77 -38.25 -10.08 -15.84
CA GLU A 77 -38.35 -8.76 -15.20
C GLU A 77 -37.93 -7.65 -16.16
N THR A 78 -36.80 -7.81 -16.86
CA THR A 78 -36.30 -6.86 -17.85
C THR A 78 -37.36 -6.53 -18.92
N LYS A 79 -38.10 -7.54 -19.38
CA LYS A 79 -39.22 -7.36 -20.32
C LYS A 79 -40.39 -6.62 -19.69
N LYS A 80 -40.75 -6.94 -18.44
CA LYS A 80 -41.82 -6.26 -17.69
C LYS A 80 -41.54 -4.77 -17.50
N ILE A 81 -40.31 -4.42 -17.14
CA ILE A 81 -39.90 -3.01 -16.94
C ILE A 81 -39.57 -2.28 -18.25
N ASN A 82 -39.77 -2.94 -19.40
CA ASN A 82 -39.48 -2.44 -20.75
C ASN A 82 -38.04 -1.88 -20.87
N PHE A 83 -37.11 -2.49 -20.13
CA PHE A 83 -35.72 -2.04 -20.07
C PHE A 83 -35.05 -2.35 -21.40
N THR A 84 -34.68 -1.28 -22.10
CA THR A 84 -33.99 -1.37 -23.38
C THR A 84 -32.51 -1.53 -23.07
N TYR A 85 -31.95 -2.71 -23.30
CA TYR A 85 -30.50 -2.86 -23.29
C TYR A 85 -29.88 -1.84 -24.25
N PRO A 86 -28.79 -1.15 -23.86
CA PRO A 86 -28.10 -0.28 -24.80
C PRO A 86 -27.78 -1.08 -26.06
N PRO A 87 -27.95 -0.52 -27.26
CA PRO A 87 -27.67 -1.23 -28.49
C PRO A 87 -26.24 -1.74 -28.45
N VAL A 88 -26.06 -3.04 -28.64
CA VAL A 88 -24.73 -3.63 -28.85
C VAL A 88 -24.29 -3.18 -30.24
N GLU A 89 -23.66 -2.02 -30.32
CA GLU A 89 -23.04 -1.53 -31.53
C GLU A 89 -21.74 -2.30 -31.77
N LYS A 90 -21.71 -3.07 -32.87
CA LYS A 90 -20.47 -3.61 -33.41
C LYS A 90 -19.96 -2.64 -34.47
N THR A 91 -19.06 -1.75 -34.09
CA THR A 91 -18.30 -0.94 -35.04
C THR A 91 -17.20 -1.81 -35.63
N GLU A 92 -17.35 -2.22 -36.89
CA GLU A 92 -16.31 -2.95 -37.60
C GLU A 92 -15.47 -1.94 -38.40
N ILE A 93 -14.31 -1.59 -37.86
CA ILE A 93 -13.40 -0.66 -38.52
C ILE A 93 -12.63 -1.41 -39.61
N GLN A 94 -13.17 -1.43 -40.82
CA GLN A 94 -12.44 -1.92 -41.99
C GLN A 94 -11.64 -0.75 -42.57
N ASN A 95 -10.31 -0.83 -42.42
CA ASN A 95 -9.26 0.14 -42.81
C ASN A 95 -8.85 1.18 -41.75
N ILE A 96 -8.39 0.73 -40.57
CA ILE A 96 -7.30 1.45 -39.89
C ILE A 96 -5.99 0.87 -40.42
N CYS A 97 -5.37 1.61 -41.34
CA CYS A 97 -3.94 1.45 -41.60
C CYS A 97 -3.26 2.62 -40.89
N ALA A 98 -2.26 2.33 -40.06
CA ALA A 98 -1.24 3.34 -39.80
C ALA A 98 -0.60 3.64 -41.16
N GLY A 99 -0.73 4.87 -41.67
CA GLY A 99 0.31 5.38 -42.55
C GLY A 99 1.59 5.28 -41.75
N SER A 100 2.62 4.59 -42.26
CA SER A 100 3.89 4.47 -41.54
C SER A 100 4.38 5.90 -41.28
N ILE A 101 4.26 6.35 -40.04
CA ILE A 101 4.88 7.58 -39.58
C ILE A 101 6.36 7.25 -39.57
N ALA A 102 7.03 7.68 -40.64
CA ALA A 102 8.46 7.87 -40.82
C ALA A 102 9.39 6.81 -40.19
N ASP A 103 10.26 6.23 -41.00
CA ASP A 103 11.45 5.51 -40.55
C ASP A 103 12.34 6.42 -39.68
N ALA A 104 12.04 6.53 -38.38
CA ALA A 104 12.87 7.20 -37.40
C ALA A 104 13.85 6.18 -36.81
N LYS A 105 15.13 6.55 -36.75
CA LYS A 105 16.14 5.75 -36.06
C LYS A 105 15.94 5.89 -34.55
N ALA A 106 16.24 4.83 -33.80
CA ALA A 106 16.19 4.86 -32.33
C ALA A 106 17.02 6.03 -31.77
N GLY A 107 16.44 6.80 -30.85
CA GLY A 107 17.12 7.89 -30.12
C GLY A 107 16.75 9.33 -30.49
N GLU A 108 15.83 9.59 -31.43
CA GLU A 108 15.44 10.98 -31.79
C GLU A 108 13.98 11.32 -31.43
N ALA A 109 13.75 12.50 -30.84
CA ALA A 109 12.42 13.04 -30.61
C ALA A 109 11.70 13.29 -31.96
N ILE A 110 10.49 12.73 -32.11
CA ILE A 110 9.76 12.82 -33.38
C ILE A 110 9.12 14.20 -33.54
N LYS A 111 9.38 14.83 -34.68
CA LYS A 111 8.67 16.02 -35.15
C LYS A 111 7.29 15.62 -35.71
N LEU A 112 6.21 15.96 -35.01
CA LEU A 112 4.85 15.78 -35.51
C LEU A 112 4.52 16.85 -36.57
N GLU A 113 4.83 16.59 -37.84
CA GLU A 113 4.28 17.37 -38.95
C GLU A 113 2.92 16.77 -39.39
N ARG A 114 1.82 17.49 -39.12
CA ARG A 114 0.46 17.02 -39.44
C ARG A 114 0.06 17.30 -40.89
N PHE A 115 -0.47 16.29 -41.58
CA PHE A 115 -1.39 16.49 -42.71
C PHE A 115 -2.83 16.56 -42.17
N ASN A 116 -3.47 17.71 -42.31
CA ASN A 116 -4.83 17.95 -41.85
C ASN A 116 -5.86 17.46 -42.87
N THR A 117 -6.65 16.44 -42.52
CA THR A 117 -7.97 16.22 -43.13
C THR A 117 -8.96 15.70 -42.10
N LEU A 118 -10.07 16.46 -41.91
CA LEU A 118 -11.30 16.14 -41.16
C LEU A 118 -11.30 16.37 -39.64
N GLY A 119 -11.14 17.61 -39.17
CA GLY A 119 -11.43 17.96 -37.76
C GLY A 119 -11.43 19.48 -37.48
N ASN A 120 -12.26 19.92 -36.52
CA ASN A 120 -12.45 21.33 -36.12
C ASN A 120 -11.31 21.78 -35.18
N PRO A 121 -10.49 22.80 -35.53
CA PRO A 121 -9.29 23.17 -34.76
C PRO A 121 -9.56 23.84 -33.41
N THR A 122 -10.81 24.16 -33.07
CA THR A 122 -11.15 24.92 -31.85
C THR A 122 -11.47 24.04 -30.64
N GLN A 123 -11.48 22.71 -30.80
CA GLN A 123 -11.73 21.78 -29.70
C GLN A 123 -10.72 20.63 -29.79
N LEU A 124 -9.47 20.96 -29.49
CA LEU A 124 -8.47 19.96 -29.11
C LEU A 124 -8.91 19.46 -27.73
N ALA A 125 -9.58 18.31 -27.67
CA ALA A 125 -9.45 17.51 -26.47
C ALA A 125 -7.97 17.16 -26.40
N GLU A 126 -7.26 17.73 -25.43
CA GLU A 126 -5.89 17.35 -25.15
C GLU A 126 -5.92 15.88 -24.73
N GLU A 127 -5.62 14.98 -25.66
CA GLU A 127 -5.46 13.56 -25.37
C GLU A 127 -4.13 13.39 -24.62
N SER A 128 -4.17 13.68 -23.32
CA SER A 128 -3.06 13.44 -22.41
C SER A 128 -3.01 11.95 -22.10
N VAL A 129 -1.90 11.31 -22.45
CA VAL A 129 -1.64 9.90 -22.16
C VAL A 129 -1.04 9.79 -20.76
N GLY A 130 -1.47 8.79 -20.01
CA GLY A 130 -0.97 8.54 -18.66
C GLY A 130 -1.49 7.23 -18.11
N PHE A 131 -1.17 6.98 -16.85
CA PHE A 131 -1.66 5.83 -16.10
C PHE A 131 -2.04 6.27 -14.68
N ALA A 132 -2.77 5.42 -13.97
CA ALA A 132 -3.14 5.67 -12.60
C ALA A 132 -2.96 4.42 -11.73
N VAL A 133 -2.63 4.64 -10.46
CA VAL A 133 -2.47 3.59 -9.45
C VAL A 133 -3.45 3.86 -8.32
N ALA A 134 -4.37 2.93 -8.09
CA ALA A 134 -5.27 2.96 -6.93
C ALA A 134 -4.68 2.10 -5.81
N SER A 135 -4.63 2.61 -4.59
CA SER A 135 -4.21 1.81 -3.45
C SER A 135 -4.80 2.33 -2.13
N PRO A 136 -5.29 1.45 -1.24
CA PRO A 136 -5.65 1.83 0.12
C PRO A 136 -4.48 2.39 0.94
N LEU A 137 -3.23 2.14 0.55
CA LEU A 137 -2.06 2.74 1.21
C LEU A 137 -2.00 4.26 1.05
N PHE A 138 -2.68 4.80 0.03
CA PHE A 138 -2.75 6.24 -0.20
C PHE A 138 -3.80 6.94 0.67
N LEU A 139 -4.54 6.23 1.55
CA LEU A 139 -5.44 6.87 2.51
C LEU A 139 -4.60 7.59 3.58
N LEU A 140 -4.28 8.86 3.34
CA LEU A 140 -3.35 9.65 4.16
C LEU A 140 -4.04 10.96 4.57
N PRO A 141 -4.71 10.97 5.74
CA PRO A 141 -5.51 12.11 6.16
C PRO A 141 -4.66 13.31 6.53
N GLU A 142 -3.51 13.11 7.18
CA GLU A 142 -2.75 14.22 7.78
C GLU A 142 -1.23 14.00 7.80
N GLY A 143 -0.51 14.92 8.45
CA GLY A 143 0.95 14.90 8.55
C GLY A 143 1.65 15.24 7.23
N SER A 144 2.98 15.23 7.25
CA SER A 144 3.81 15.31 6.04
C SER A 144 3.94 13.93 5.43
N ARG A 145 3.62 13.78 4.15
CA ARG A 145 3.44 12.48 3.48
C ARG A 145 4.44 12.33 2.35
N THR A 146 5.24 11.27 2.37
CA THR A 146 6.09 10.87 1.26
C THR A 146 5.59 9.56 0.69
N ILE A 147 5.29 9.52 -0.60
CA ILE A 147 4.88 8.33 -1.33
C ILE A 147 5.97 7.98 -2.34
N THR A 148 6.48 6.75 -2.28
CA THR A 148 7.42 6.22 -3.25
C THR A 148 6.77 5.07 -4.02
N LEU A 149 6.74 5.18 -5.34
CA LEU A 149 6.25 4.17 -6.26
C LEU A 149 7.42 3.63 -7.09
N THR A 150 7.77 2.37 -6.93
CA THR A 150 8.81 1.73 -7.73
C THR A 150 8.19 0.67 -8.65
N PHE A 151 8.23 0.94 -9.94
CA PHE A 151 7.75 0.06 -11.01
C PHE A 151 8.93 -0.76 -11.53
N ALA A 152 8.93 -2.07 -11.29
CA ALA A 152 9.85 -2.95 -12.00
C ALA A 152 9.36 -3.17 -13.42
N THR A 153 10.31 -3.18 -14.35
CA THR A 153 10.04 -3.55 -15.72
C THR A 153 10.80 -4.82 -16.08
N PRO A 154 10.20 -5.75 -16.83
CA PRO A 154 10.91 -6.92 -17.29
C PRO A 154 11.87 -6.51 -18.42
N GLY A 155 13.09 -7.04 -18.38
CA GLY A 155 14.11 -7.07 -19.44
C GLY A 155 14.11 -5.94 -20.47
N ASN A 156 14.98 -4.94 -20.29
CA ASN A 156 15.29 -3.87 -21.25
C ASN A 156 14.09 -3.14 -21.88
N THR A 157 12.89 -3.26 -21.32
CA THR A 157 11.70 -2.52 -21.79
C THR A 157 11.81 -1.02 -21.48
N LEU A 158 12.63 -0.68 -20.47
CA LEU A 158 13.05 0.67 -20.14
C LEU A 158 14.47 0.92 -20.69
N ASP A 159 14.60 1.83 -21.65
CA ASP A 159 15.88 2.21 -22.23
C ASP A 159 16.61 3.23 -21.33
N ARG A 160 17.56 2.75 -20.53
CA ARG A 160 18.27 3.59 -19.55
C ARG A 160 18.97 4.80 -20.19
N ASP A 161 19.56 4.63 -21.36
CA ASP A 161 20.36 5.69 -22.00
C ASP A 161 19.45 6.84 -22.41
N ILE A 162 18.31 6.51 -23.04
CA ILE A 162 17.29 7.48 -23.42
C ILE A 162 16.74 8.23 -22.18
N PHE A 163 16.48 7.52 -21.08
CA PHE A 163 15.96 8.18 -19.88
C PHE A 163 17.00 9.02 -19.16
N GLN A 164 18.27 8.62 -19.19
CA GLN A 164 19.35 9.42 -18.65
C GLN A 164 19.46 10.75 -19.40
N GLU A 165 19.27 10.76 -20.72
CA GLU A 165 19.19 12.00 -21.51
C GLU A 165 18.02 12.91 -21.08
N ILE A 166 16.86 12.33 -20.75
CA ILE A 166 15.70 13.08 -20.23
C ILE A 166 16.05 13.68 -18.87
N LEU A 167 16.65 12.90 -17.96
CA LEU A 167 17.09 13.36 -16.64
C LEU A 167 18.14 14.48 -16.75
N ASP A 168 19.15 14.30 -17.60
CA ASP A 168 20.24 15.25 -17.82
C ASP A 168 19.74 16.57 -18.42
N SER A 169 18.63 16.56 -19.17
CA SER A 169 17.99 17.76 -19.69
C SER A 169 17.36 18.65 -18.60
N GLY A 170 17.14 18.11 -17.39
CA GLY A 170 16.46 18.78 -16.29
C GLY A 170 14.96 18.99 -16.50
N VAL A 171 14.40 18.42 -17.57
CA VAL A 171 12.98 18.53 -17.90
C VAL A 171 12.21 17.42 -17.18
N ASN A 172 11.07 17.78 -16.58
CA ASN A 172 10.16 16.81 -16.00
C ASN A 172 9.11 16.38 -17.04
N PRO A 173 9.13 15.11 -17.52
CA PRO A 173 8.18 14.62 -18.51
C PRO A 173 6.81 14.26 -17.91
N PHE A 174 6.67 14.27 -16.57
CA PHE A 174 5.48 13.82 -15.87
C PHE A 174 4.71 14.97 -15.22
N GLU A 175 3.38 14.83 -15.23
CA GLU A 175 2.45 15.56 -14.39
C GLU A 175 1.75 14.59 -13.46
N VAL A 176 1.89 14.79 -12.15
CA VAL A 176 1.37 13.85 -11.16
C VAL A 176 0.33 14.52 -10.28
N TYR A 177 -0.77 13.80 -10.04
CA TYR A 177 -1.86 14.22 -9.19
C TYR A 177 -2.27 13.11 -8.25
N LEU A 178 -2.73 13.46 -7.06
CA LEU A 178 -3.42 12.57 -6.14
C LEU A 178 -4.88 12.94 -6.00
N SER A 179 -5.74 11.95 -5.80
CA SER A 179 -7.15 12.21 -5.50
C SER A 179 -7.35 12.74 -4.09
N SER A 180 -8.30 13.65 -3.93
CA SER A 180 -8.86 14.07 -2.64
C SER A 180 -10.39 14.04 -2.71
N ALA A 181 -11.06 14.35 -1.60
CA ALA A 181 -12.51 14.38 -1.53
C ALA A 181 -13.18 15.41 -2.46
N LYS A 182 -12.45 16.43 -2.95
CA LYS A 182 -13.02 17.52 -3.74
C LYS A 182 -12.31 17.79 -5.06
N GLU A 183 -11.00 17.60 -5.10
CA GLU A 183 -10.18 17.94 -6.27
C GLU A 183 -8.92 17.08 -6.39
N TRP A 184 -8.20 17.25 -7.49
CA TRP A 184 -6.88 16.66 -7.68
C TRP A 184 -5.81 17.53 -7.03
N ILE A 185 -4.99 16.95 -6.15
CA ILE A 185 -3.87 17.65 -5.51
C ILE A 185 -2.56 17.32 -6.23
N GLN A 186 -1.67 18.30 -6.38
CA GLN A 186 -0.31 18.08 -6.90
C GLN A 186 0.68 17.94 -5.74
N PRO A 187 1.72 17.11 -5.87
CA PRO A 187 2.79 17.04 -4.87
C PRO A 187 3.54 18.37 -4.81
N GLU A 188 3.99 18.75 -3.61
CA GLU A 188 4.88 19.90 -3.42
C GLU A 188 6.24 19.63 -4.08
N PHE A 189 6.76 18.41 -3.89
CA PHE A 189 7.98 17.94 -4.54
C PHE A 189 7.74 16.63 -5.27
N PHE A 190 8.25 16.55 -6.50
CA PHE A 190 8.23 15.35 -7.32
C PHE A 190 9.63 15.06 -7.86
N LYS A 191 10.09 13.83 -7.63
CA LYS A 191 11.34 13.31 -8.16
C LYS A 191 11.05 12.00 -8.89
N TYR A 192 11.75 11.74 -9.97
CA TYR A 192 11.74 10.45 -10.63
C TYR A 192 13.17 9.98 -10.88
N GLU A 193 13.38 8.68 -10.80
CA GLU A 193 14.69 8.03 -10.97
C GLU A 193 14.53 6.73 -11.73
N ILE A 194 15.58 6.33 -12.43
CA ILE A 194 15.66 5.05 -13.12
C ILE A 194 16.93 4.34 -12.73
N GLY A 195 16.81 3.06 -12.40
CA GLY A 195 17.97 2.29 -12.00
C GLY A 195 17.62 0.93 -11.42
N GLY A 196 18.61 0.40 -10.68
CA GLY A 196 18.41 -0.73 -9.81
C GLY A 196 18.00 -0.25 -8.42
N PHE A 197 16.92 -0.78 -7.88
CA PHE A 197 16.48 -0.50 -6.51
C PHE A 197 16.42 -1.78 -5.69
N ILE A 198 16.72 -1.65 -4.40
CA ILE A 198 16.49 -2.67 -3.38
C ILE A 198 15.40 -2.10 -2.47
N VAL A 199 14.23 -2.75 -2.43
CA VAL A 199 13.03 -2.20 -1.78
C VAL A 199 12.56 -3.01 -0.56
N GLU A 200 13.41 -3.91 -0.09
CA GLU A 200 13.23 -4.69 1.13
C GLU A 200 14.57 -4.74 1.88
N GLU A 201 14.51 -4.93 3.19
CA GLU A 201 15.72 -5.06 4.02
C GLU A 201 16.49 -6.35 3.73
N ALA A 202 17.78 -6.35 4.05
CA ALA A 202 18.63 -7.51 3.89
C ALA A 202 18.23 -8.60 4.88
N LEU A 203 18.06 -9.83 4.40
CA LEU A 203 17.86 -11.01 5.23
C LEU A 203 19.10 -11.31 6.06
N LYS A 204 20.26 -11.00 5.49
CA LYS A 204 21.56 -11.17 6.14
C LYS A 204 22.62 -10.30 5.46
N SER A 205 23.57 -9.81 6.25
CA SER A 205 24.74 -9.08 5.77
C SER A 205 26.02 -9.84 6.12
N TYR A 206 26.96 -9.85 5.18
CA TYR A 206 28.27 -10.47 5.30
C TYR A 206 29.35 -9.40 5.04
N SER A 207 30.48 -9.47 5.77
CA SER A 207 31.69 -8.75 5.37
C SER A 207 32.37 -9.48 4.22
N SER A 208 33.05 -8.77 3.31
CA SER A 208 33.83 -9.37 2.23
C SER A 208 34.93 -10.33 2.71
N SER A 209 35.33 -10.23 3.98
CA SER A 209 36.27 -11.18 4.61
C SER A 209 35.65 -12.55 4.94
N ASN A 210 34.32 -12.63 5.02
CA ASN A 210 33.58 -13.81 5.46
C ASN A 210 32.89 -14.57 4.32
N ILE A 211 32.88 -14.03 3.10
CA ILE A 211 32.23 -14.64 1.94
C ILE A 211 33.07 -14.42 0.69
N SER A 212 33.15 -15.43 -0.17
CA SER A 212 33.98 -15.40 -1.38
C SER A 212 33.27 -16.02 -2.57
N LEU A 213 33.45 -15.43 -3.75
CA LEU A 213 32.96 -15.96 -5.01
C LEU A 213 34.01 -16.88 -5.64
N ASN A 214 33.59 -18.07 -6.07
CA ASN A 214 34.44 -19.06 -6.71
C ASN A 214 34.20 -19.06 -8.23
N PRO A 215 35.22 -18.74 -9.04
CA PRO A 215 35.11 -18.79 -10.48
C PRO A 215 35.15 -20.22 -11.00
N GLU A 216 34.46 -20.51 -12.09
CA GLU A 216 34.54 -21.80 -12.79
C GLU A 216 35.95 -22.04 -13.36
N HIS A 217 36.59 -20.96 -13.82
CA HIS A 217 37.95 -20.92 -14.31
C HIS A 217 38.66 -19.63 -13.86
N PRO A 218 39.94 -19.66 -13.44
CA PRO A 218 40.64 -18.50 -12.88
C PRO A 218 40.72 -17.27 -13.80
N GLU A 219 40.54 -17.45 -15.11
CA GLU A 219 40.72 -16.41 -16.14
C GLU A 219 39.40 -15.82 -16.67
N ASN A 220 38.25 -16.40 -16.31
CA ASN A 220 36.95 -16.01 -16.83
C ASN A 220 36.10 -15.54 -15.64
N GLY A 221 35.75 -14.25 -15.59
CA GLY A 221 34.95 -13.63 -14.51
C GLY A 221 33.51 -14.16 -14.33
N ASN A 222 33.25 -15.42 -14.69
CA ASN A 222 32.01 -16.14 -14.43
C ASN A 222 32.15 -16.94 -13.14
N PHE A 223 31.48 -16.46 -12.10
CA PHE A 223 31.38 -17.13 -10.81
C PHE A 223 30.25 -18.16 -10.84
N THR A 224 30.54 -19.37 -10.34
CA THR A 224 29.58 -20.51 -10.34
C THR A 224 29.18 -20.96 -8.95
N SER A 225 30.01 -20.69 -7.93
CA SER A 225 29.65 -20.93 -6.53
C SER A 225 30.07 -19.78 -5.63
N VAL A 226 29.45 -19.71 -4.46
CA VAL A 226 29.78 -18.80 -3.36
C VAL A 226 30.07 -19.61 -2.11
N SER A 227 31.10 -19.23 -1.37
CA SER A 227 31.51 -19.91 -0.14
C SER A 227 31.56 -18.96 1.06
N LEU A 228 31.11 -19.45 2.22
CA LEU A 228 31.28 -18.80 3.52
C LEU A 228 32.59 -19.26 4.15
N ILE A 229 33.34 -18.29 4.68
CA ILE A 229 34.66 -18.50 5.32
C ILE A 229 34.48 -18.62 6.85
N SER A 230 33.49 -17.93 7.44
CA SER A 230 33.17 -18.02 8.86
C SER A 230 32.18 -19.16 9.15
N THR A 231 32.40 -19.90 10.25
CA THR A 231 31.59 -21.08 10.61
C THR A 231 30.34 -20.77 11.43
N SER A 232 30.06 -19.51 11.75
CA SER A 232 28.82 -19.11 12.43
C SER A 232 27.60 -19.14 11.50
N ASP A 233 27.84 -19.03 10.20
CA ASP A 233 26.80 -18.89 9.18
C ASP A 233 26.78 -20.11 8.27
N THR A 234 25.58 -20.50 7.85
CA THR A 234 25.40 -21.62 6.93
C THR A 234 24.34 -21.33 5.89
N PHE A 235 24.54 -21.90 4.69
CA PHE A 235 23.50 -22.00 3.69
C PHE A 235 22.59 -23.21 3.98
N THR A 236 21.30 -22.99 3.79
CA THR A 236 20.20 -23.92 4.03
C THR A 236 19.30 -23.98 2.80
N LEU A 237 18.37 -24.94 2.73
CA LEU A 237 17.48 -25.09 1.58
C LEU A 237 16.60 -23.87 1.34
N ASN A 238 16.33 -23.08 2.39
CA ASN A 238 15.58 -21.83 2.30
C ASN A 238 16.33 -20.73 1.54
N ASN A 239 17.64 -20.87 1.34
CA ASN A 239 18.43 -19.90 0.59
C ASN A 239 18.31 -20.08 -0.92
N ILE A 240 17.78 -21.20 -1.42
CA ILE A 240 17.58 -21.40 -2.86
C ILE A 240 16.52 -20.41 -3.37
N GLY A 241 16.84 -19.67 -4.44
CA GLY A 241 16.01 -18.58 -4.99
C GLY A 241 16.23 -17.22 -4.31
N GLN A 242 17.04 -17.15 -3.25
CA GLN A 242 17.52 -15.88 -2.71
C GLN A 242 18.66 -15.33 -3.57
N VAL A 243 18.90 -14.03 -3.44
CA VAL A 243 19.87 -13.30 -4.25
C VAL A 243 20.90 -12.61 -3.36
N ILE A 244 22.16 -12.69 -3.75
CA ILE A 244 23.28 -12.03 -3.11
C ILE A 244 23.63 -10.81 -3.95
N VAL A 245 23.66 -9.65 -3.33
CA VAL A 245 24.14 -8.39 -3.92
C VAL A 245 25.52 -8.10 -3.39
N TRP A 246 26.48 -7.96 -4.29
CA TRP A 246 27.87 -7.69 -4.00
C TRP A 246 28.18 -6.20 -3.96
N ASN A 247 29.31 -5.81 -3.37
CA ASN A 247 29.68 -4.40 -3.17
C ASN A 247 29.87 -3.60 -4.48
N ASP A 248 30.14 -4.30 -5.59
CA ASP A 248 30.28 -3.72 -6.93
C ASP A 248 28.94 -3.69 -7.70
N GLY A 249 27.83 -4.01 -7.02
CA GLY A 249 26.48 -4.05 -7.57
C GLY A 249 26.14 -5.34 -8.33
N ASN A 250 27.06 -6.30 -8.45
CA ASN A 250 26.78 -7.59 -9.09
C ASN A 250 25.79 -8.41 -8.27
N ILE A 251 24.85 -9.06 -8.96
CA ILE A 251 23.75 -9.79 -8.33
C ILE A 251 23.77 -11.25 -8.78
N PHE A 252 23.76 -12.14 -7.79
CA PHE A 252 23.84 -13.58 -7.98
C PHE A 252 22.66 -14.28 -7.33
N GLU A 253 21.92 -15.09 -8.07
CA GLU A 253 20.85 -15.94 -7.54
C GLU A 253 21.41 -17.28 -7.08
N ILE A 254 21.04 -17.72 -5.88
CA ILE A 254 21.39 -19.04 -5.36
C ILE A 254 20.50 -20.09 -6.02
N THR A 255 21.08 -20.97 -6.81
CA THR A 255 20.36 -21.97 -7.62
C THR A 255 20.36 -23.36 -7.00
N GLY A 256 21.25 -23.62 -6.05
CA GLY A 256 21.33 -24.90 -5.35
C GLY A 256 22.39 -24.89 -4.26
N LEU A 257 22.35 -25.90 -3.39
CA LEU A 257 23.34 -26.06 -2.33
C LEU A 257 24.38 -27.11 -2.70
N VAL A 258 25.64 -26.82 -2.42
CA VAL A 258 26.74 -27.78 -2.49
C VAL A 258 27.02 -28.35 -1.10
N SER A 259 27.09 -27.47 -0.09
CA SER A 259 27.26 -27.82 1.32
C SER A 259 26.67 -26.75 2.24
N ALA A 260 26.81 -26.90 3.56
CA ALA A 260 26.40 -25.88 4.52
C ALA A 260 27.20 -24.57 4.40
N ILE A 261 28.35 -24.57 3.73
CA ILE A 261 29.20 -23.38 3.56
C ILE A 261 29.39 -23.00 2.10
N GLU A 262 28.77 -23.72 1.16
CA GLU A 262 28.94 -23.47 -0.27
C GLU A 262 27.63 -23.67 -1.03
N ALA A 263 27.30 -22.71 -1.90
CA ALA A 263 26.10 -22.74 -2.73
C ALA A 263 26.42 -22.42 -4.19
N ASN A 264 25.69 -23.04 -5.11
CA ASN A 264 25.74 -22.74 -6.54
C ASN A 264 25.01 -21.43 -6.81
N ILE A 265 25.60 -20.58 -7.65
CA ILE A 265 25.06 -19.29 -7.99
C ILE A 265 24.96 -19.09 -9.50
N LYS A 266 24.08 -18.17 -9.91
CA LYS A 266 23.95 -17.72 -11.30
C LYS A 266 23.92 -16.19 -11.31
N PRO A 267 24.71 -15.51 -12.15
CA PRO A 267 24.59 -14.06 -12.32
C PRO A 267 23.24 -13.72 -12.93
N ILE A 268 22.54 -12.75 -12.34
CA ILE A 268 21.23 -12.27 -12.83
C ILE A 268 21.24 -10.82 -13.30
N GLY A 269 22.28 -10.06 -12.96
CA GLY A 269 22.45 -8.68 -13.43
C GLY A 269 23.42 -7.90 -12.55
N GLN A 270 23.56 -6.62 -12.88
CA GLN A 270 24.30 -5.64 -12.10
C GLN A 270 23.40 -4.42 -11.87
N GLY A 271 23.21 -4.03 -10.62
CA GLY A 271 22.49 -2.82 -10.25
C GLY A 271 23.46 -1.69 -9.94
N ASN A 272 23.15 -0.47 -10.36
CA ASN A 272 23.78 0.72 -9.82
C ASN A 272 22.91 1.20 -8.65
N PHE A 273 23.07 0.56 -7.50
CA PHE A 273 22.34 0.93 -6.30
C PHE A 273 22.98 2.18 -5.71
N SER A 274 22.19 3.21 -5.38
CA SER A 274 22.69 4.36 -4.65
C SER A 274 23.36 3.88 -3.37
N VAL A 275 24.67 4.13 -3.27
CA VAL A 275 25.53 3.67 -2.17
C VAL A 275 25.30 4.59 -0.97
N ASP A 276 24.09 4.59 -0.42
CA ASP A 276 23.76 5.29 0.82
C ASP A 276 23.99 4.34 2.00
N TYR A 277 25.23 3.86 2.18
CA TYR A 277 25.63 3.17 3.41
C TYR A 277 27.09 3.50 3.74
N GLU A 278 27.33 3.90 4.98
CA GLU A 278 28.65 4.19 5.57
C GLU A 278 29.60 2.97 5.62
N ASP A 279 29.26 1.83 4.99
CA ASP A 279 29.99 0.58 5.07
C ASP A 279 30.06 -0.16 3.72
N ASN A 280 30.99 0.27 2.87
CA ASN A 280 31.28 -0.31 1.54
C ASN A 280 31.77 -1.78 1.58
N ASP A 281 31.87 -2.40 2.77
CA ASP A 281 32.31 -3.78 2.95
C ASP A 281 31.17 -4.79 3.13
N ARG A 282 29.92 -4.39 2.93
CA ARG A 282 28.73 -5.23 3.20
C ARG A 282 28.11 -5.86 1.95
N ILE A 283 28.20 -7.19 1.91
CA ILE A 283 27.53 -8.06 0.93
C ILE A 283 26.24 -8.57 1.54
N ASN A 284 25.12 -8.38 0.84
CA ASN A 284 23.81 -8.59 1.43
C ASN A 284 23.01 -9.68 0.70
N LEU A 285 22.26 -10.46 1.46
CA LEU A 285 21.36 -11.50 1.00
C LEU A 285 19.91 -11.02 1.07
N TYR A 286 19.17 -11.19 -0.01
CA TYR A 286 17.78 -10.74 -0.14
C TYR A 286 16.88 -11.82 -0.73
N TRP A 287 15.57 -11.66 -0.58
CA TRP A 287 14.62 -12.34 -1.45
C TRP A 287 14.71 -11.80 -2.88
N ARG A 288 14.42 -12.63 -3.89
CA ARG A 288 14.36 -12.18 -5.29
C ARG A 288 13.35 -11.04 -5.49
N SER A 289 12.29 -11.01 -4.69
CA SER A 289 11.26 -9.95 -4.70
C SER A 289 11.82 -8.57 -4.40
N ALA A 290 12.87 -8.48 -3.57
CA ALA A 290 13.49 -7.22 -3.16
C ALA A 290 14.21 -6.47 -4.29
N ILE A 291 14.64 -7.19 -5.34
CA ILE A 291 15.50 -6.64 -6.39
C ILE A 291 14.69 -6.15 -7.58
N TYR A 292 14.78 -4.86 -7.85
CA TYR A 292 14.10 -4.15 -8.93
C TYR A 292 15.17 -3.65 -9.91
N LEU A 293 15.36 -4.35 -11.03
CA LEU A 293 16.28 -3.94 -12.10
C LEU A 293 15.51 -3.16 -13.16
N ASP A 294 16.16 -2.24 -13.87
CA ASP A 294 15.55 -1.46 -14.96
C ASP A 294 14.19 -0.85 -14.56
N SER A 295 14.17 -0.24 -13.39
CA SER A 295 12.93 0.16 -12.75
C SER A 295 12.77 1.68 -12.78
N LEU A 296 11.52 2.15 -12.77
CA LEU A 296 11.18 3.56 -12.63
C LEU A 296 10.69 3.79 -11.19
N GLN A 297 11.37 4.66 -10.45
CA GLN A 297 10.93 5.10 -9.14
C GLN A 297 10.40 6.53 -9.22
N LEU A 298 9.24 6.76 -8.62
CA LEU A 298 8.60 8.06 -8.50
C LEU A 298 8.45 8.37 -7.01
N GLN A 299 8.98 9.52 -6.57
CA GLN A 299 8.84 10.01 -5.21
C GLN A 299 8.01 11.29 -5.20
N LEU A 300 6.96 11.29 -4.38
CA LEU A 300 5.97 12.35 -4.24
C LEU A 300 5.97 12.81 -2.78
N THR A 301 6.15 14.10 -2.54
CA THR A 301 6.10 14.69 -1.19
C THR A 301 4.94 15.67 -1.09
N PHE A 302 4.17 15.53 -0.01
CA PHE A 302 3.08 16.42 0.35
C PHE A 302 3.31 16.98 1.76
N ASP A 303 3.17 18.29 1.90
CA ASP A 303 3.25 18.93 3.21
C ASP A 303 1.97 18.72 4.04
N ALA A 304 2.06 19.02 5.34
CA ALA A 304 0.94 18.85 6.27
C ALA A 304 -0.22 19.83 6.06
N SER A 305 -0.03 20.91 5.31
CA SER A 305 -1.09 21.88 4.97
C SER A 305 -1.93 21.45 3.76
N GLN A 306 -1.43 20.50 2.96
CA GLN A 306 -2.17 19.96 1.82
C GLN A 306 -3.36 19.09 2.27
N PRO A 307 -4.46 19.09 1.49
CA PRO A 307 -5.67 18.34 1.83
C PRO A 307 -5.46 16.84 2.05
N GLU A 308 -6.41 16.22 2.73
CA GLU A 308 -6.46 14.78 2.96
C GLU A 308 -6.46 14.00 1.64
N ILE A 309 -5.67 12.93 1.57
CA ILE A 309 -5.66 12.05 0.40
C ILE A 309 -6.76 10.99 0.59
N LEU A 310 -7.78 11.10 -0.24
CA LEU A 310 -9.02 10.34 -0.13
C LEU A 310 -9.44 9.77 -1.50
N PRO A 311 -10.33 8.77 -1.55
CA PRO A 311 -10.89 8.28 -2.80
C PRO A 311 -11.47 9.44 -3.62
N PRO A 312 -11.37 9.41 -4.96
CA PRO A 312 -11.92 10.48 -5.78
C PRO A 312 -13.42 10.60 -5.55
N SER A 313 -13.93 11.84 -5.48
CA SER A 313 -15.37 12.05 -5.61
C SER A 313 -15.81 11.59 -7.01
N PRO A 314 -17.02 11.00 -7.16
CA PRO A 314 -17.61 10.81 -8.48
C PRO A 314 -17.78 12.18 -9.12
N ASP A 315 -16.90 12.52 -10.07
CA ASP A 315 -16.93 13.80 -10.77
C ASP A 315 -17.46 13.58 -12.20
N GLU A 316 -18.22 14.53 -12.73
CA GLU A 316 -18.89 14.41 -14.05
C GLU A 316 -17.90 14.48 -15.23
N SER A 317 -16.61 14.75 -14.98
CA SER A 317 -15.57 14.89 -15.99
C SER A 317 -14.84 13.56 -16.29
N ASN A 318 -15.41 12.76 -17.20
CA ASN A 318 -14.77 11.82 -18.14
C ASN A 318 -13.69 10.81 -17.67
N PHE A 319 -13.34 10.69 -16.40
CA PHE A 319 -12.41 9.67 -15.91
C PHE A 319 -13.11 8.73 -14.94
N PHE A 320 -13.86 7.77 -15.50
CA PHE A 320 -14.55 6.72 -14.75
C PHE A 320 -13.55 5.78 -14.09
N MET A 321 -13.21 6.04 -12.83
CA MET A 321 -12.69 5.01 -11.93
C MET A 321 -13.45 5.12 -10.62
N GLU A 322 -14.61 4.46 -10.55
CA GLU A 322 -15.27 4.19 -9.27
C GLU A 322 -14.35 3.24 -8.49
N THR A 323 -13.51 3.81 -7.63
CA THR A 323 -12.62 3.07 -6.73
C THR A 323 -12.87 3.50 -5.29
N PRO A 324 -12.96 2.56 -4.34
CA PRO A 324 -13.06 2.88 -2.92
C PRO A 324 -11.72 3.36 -2.33
N TYR A 325 -10.67 3.48 -3.15
CA TYR A 325 -9.31 3.83 -2.73
C TYR A 325 -8.80 5.08 -3.45
N PRO A 326 -7.92 5.87 -2.80
CA PRO A 326 -7.29 7.00 -3.44
C PRO A 326 -6.40 6.58 -4.61
N LEU A 327 -6.18 7.54 -5.50
CA LEU A 327 -5.54 7.37 -6.80
C LEU A 327 -4.37 8.31 -6.97
N VAL A 328 -3.27 7.78 -7.47
CA VAL A 328 -2.18 8.55 -8.05
C VAL A 328 -2.34 8.52 -9.56
N LYS A 329 -2.54 9.67 -10.19
CA LYS A 329 -2.63 9.87 -11.64
C LYS A 329 -1.31 10.43 -12.15
N ILE A 330 -0.67 9.76 -13.10
CA ILE A 330 0.61 10.14 -13.70
C ILE A 330 0.40 10.33 -15.20
N MET A 331 0.54 11.56 -15.67
CA MET A 331 0.32 11.96 -17.06
C MET A 331 1.63 12.39 -17.71
N LEU A 332 1.73 12.22 -19.03
CA LEU A 332 2.84 12.76 -19.81
C LEU A 332 2.59 14.22 -20.16
N LYS A 333 3.57 15.07 -19.85
CA LYS A 333 3.53 16.50 -20.21
C LYS A 333 3.87 16.70 -21.68
N GLN A 334 3.16 17.63 -22.29
CA GLN A 334 3.56 18.23 -23.55
C GLN A 334 4.53 19.38 -23.25
N ILE A 335 5.81 19.21 -23.56
CA ILE A 335 6.85 20.18 -23.22
C ILE A 335 7.10 21.11 -24.41
N PRO A 336 6.95 22.44 -24.26
CA PRO A 336 7.28 23.39 -25.32
C PRO A 336 8.77 23.35 -25.67
N THR A 337 9.10 23.35 -26.95
CA THR A 337 10.49 23.51 -27.39
C THR A 337 10.92 24.98 -27.32
N THR A 338 12.18 25.20 -26.96
CA THR A 338 12.79 26.53 -26.80
C THR A 338 12.90 27.33 -28.10
N SER A 339 12.65 26.71 -29.25
CA SER A 339 12.76 27.30 -30.58
C SER A 339 11.45 27.85 -31.15
N ASN A 340 10.27 27.44 -30.66
CA ASN A 340 8.95 27.99 -31.05
C ASN A 340 7.83 27.43 -30.15
N ASP A 341 6.95 28.28 -29.61
CA ASP A 341 5.78 27.91 -28.78
C ASP A 341 4.75 26.98 -29.47
N ARG A 342 4.96 26.65 -30.75
CA ARG A 342 4.09 25.76 -31.53
C ARG A 342 4.61 24.33 -31.65
N GLU A 343 5.83 24.07 -31.21
CA GLU A 343 6.47 22.76 -31.28
C GLU A 343 6.55 22.18 -29.85
N GLN A 344 5.87 21.07 -29.61
CA GLN A 344 5.79 20.37 -28.34
C GLN A 344 6.42 18.98 -28.45
N ILE A 345 7.18 18.58 -27.44
CA ILE A 345 7.74 17.23 -27.30
C ILE A 345 6.90 16.45 -26.29
N ILE A 346 6.60 15.19 -26.61
CA ILE A 346 5.98 14.23 -25.70
C ILE A 346 6.88 13.00 -25.66
N TYR A 347 7.29 12.57 -24.47
CA TYR A 347 8.16 11.40 -24.30
C TYR A 347 7.42 10.06 -24.39
N TYR A 348 6.31 10.02 -25.13
CA TYR A 348 5.48 8.83 -25.26
C TYR A 348 6.23 7.69 -25.95
N GLU A 349 7.00 7.97 -27.00
CA GLU A 349 7.75 6.95 -27.75
C GLU A 349 8.80 6.24 -26.89
N GLN A 350 9.36 6.95 -25.92
CA GLN A 350 10.34 6.44 -24.95
C GLN A 350 9.66 5.61 -23.85
N LEU A 351 8.40 5.92 -23.54
CA LEU A 351 7.62 5.27 -22.47
C LEU A 351 6.67 4.19 -22.97
N LYS A 352 6.36 4.12 -24.27
CA LYS A 352 5.35 3.18 -24.82
C LYS A 352 5.74 1.70 -24.69
N SER A 353 7.05 1.43 -24.59
CA SER A 353 7.60 0.09 -24.44
C SER A 353 7.62 -0.37 -22.98
N LEU A 354 7.36 0.54 -22.03
CA LEU A 354 7.37 0.25 -20.61
C LEU A 354 6.32 -0.82 -20.28
N CYS A 355 6.79 -1.97 -19.80
CA CYS A 355 5.94 -3.02 -19.27
C CYS A 355 6.15 -3.10 -17.76
N VAL A 356 5.07 -3.17 -16.97
CA VAL A 356 5.17 -3.27 -15.52
C VAL A 356 5.09 -4.75 -15.12
N GLU A 357 6.13 -5.25 -14.46
CA GLU A 357 6.16 -6.61 -13.90
C GLU A 357 5.64 -6.63 -12.46
N LYS A 358 6.11 -5.68 -11.64
CA LYS A 358 5.73 -5.54 -10.23
C LYS A 358 5.81 -4.08 -9.79
N VAL A 359 5.02 -3.73 -8.78
CA VAL A 359 5.00 -2.37 -8.20
C VAL A 359 5.20 -2.48 -6.70
N LYS A 360 6.18 -1.73 -6.18
CA LYS A 360 6.32 -1.45 -4.75
C LYS A 360 5.70 -0.08 -4.46
N ILE A 361 4.90 -0.02 -3.41
CA ILE A 361 4.35 1.21 -2.86
C ILE A 361 4.88 1.35 -1.45
N GLU A 362 5.53 2.46 -1.16
CA GLU A 362 6.03 2.83 0.16
C GLU A 362 5.44 4.17 0.55
N VAL A 363 5.05 4.28 1.80
CA VAL A 363 4.47 5.50 2.35
C VAL A 363 5.13 5.80 3.68
N LYS A 364 5.59 7.03 3.83
CA LYS A 364 6.12 7.58 5.08
C LYS A 364 5.25 8.76 5.48
N VAL A 365 4.72 8.74 6.69
CA VAL A 365 3.97 9.87 7.26
C VAL A 365 4.67 10.34 8.53
N GLU A 366 4.85 11.65 8.64
CA GLU A 366 5.52 12.30 9.76
C GLU A 366 4.60 13.36 10.37
N ASN A 367 4.73 13.59 11.68
CA ASN A 367 4.00 14.64 12.40
C ASN A 367 2.45 14.52 12.35
N ILE A 368 1.94 13.30 12.56
CA ILE A 368 0.50 13.03 12.76
C ILE A 368 0.03 13.77 14.03
N GLN A 369 -1.12 14.44 13.97
CA GLN A 369 -1.63 15.30 15.06
C GLN A 369 -2.91 14.76 15.70
N ASP A 370 -3.77 14.06 14.96
CA ASP A 370 -5.03 13.54 15.47
C ASP A 370 -4.83 12.20 16.20
N LEU A 371 -4.29 12.29 17.41
CA LEU A 371 -3.98 11.15 18.26
C LEU A 371 -5.06 10.94 19.33
N GLN A 372 -5.59 9.72 19.38
CA GLN A 372 -6.40 9.23 20.49
C GLN A 372 -5.47 8.75 21.59
N LEU A 373 -5.49 9.41 22.76
CA LEU A 373 -4.55 9.15 23.84
C LEU A 373 -5.26 8.76 25.14
N ARG A 374 -4.66 7.85 25.90
CA ARG A 374 -5.19 7.41 27.19
C ARG A 374 -4.09 6.91 28.12
N ASN A 375 -4.28 7.06 29.43
CA ASN A 375 -3.56 6.26 30.43
C ASN A 375 -4.51 5.32 31.18
N ASP A 376 -4.01 4.56 32.14
CA ASP A 376 -4.85 3.63 32.91
C ASP A 376 -6.03 4.30 33.62
N ASN A 377 -5.93 5.59 33.93
CA ASN A 377 -6.93 6.34 34.71
C ASN A 377 -7.96 7.05 33.84
N SER A 378 -7.57 7.62 32.70
CA SER A 378 -8.45 8.45 31.87
C SER A 378 -7.96 8.65 30.44
N ILE A 379 -8.89 9.03 29.55
CA ILE A 379 -8.59 9.59 28.23
C ILE A 379 -7.83 10.91 28.40
N ILE A 380 -6.84 11.15 27.54
CA ILE A 380 -5.91 12.28 27.58
C ILE A 380 -6.19 13.18 26.38
N ASN A 381 -6.23 14.49 26.62
CA ASN A 381 -6.28 15.48 25.55
C ASN A 381 -4.84 15.89 25.17
N PRO A 382 -4.39 15.63 23.92
CA PRO A 382 -3.01 15.94 23.48
C PRO A 382 -2.68 17.44 23.48
N LYS A 383 -3.67 18.34 23.56
CA LYS A 383 -3.47 19.80 23.48
C LYS A 383 -2.91 20.42 24.76
N ASN A 384 -2.86 19.69 25.86
CA ASN A 384 -2.32 20.17 27.14
C ASN A 384 -1.21 19.23 27.63
N PRO A 385 -0.23 19.72 28.40
CA PRO A 385 0.74 18.84 29.07
C PRO A 385 0.04 17.77 29.91
N PHE A 386 0.52 16.53 29.82
CA PHE A 386 -0.10 15.37 30.46
C PHE A 386 0.94 14.43 31.07
N GLN A 387 0.46 13.49 31.91
CA GLN A 387 1.28 12.46 32.52
C GLN A 387 0.97 11.11 31.85
N PRO A 388 1.83 10.61 30.95
CA PRO A 388 1.52 9.44 30.12
C PRO A 388 1.27 8.18 30.96
N PHE A 389 1.96 8.05 32.09
CA PHE A 389 1.86 6.92 33.01
C PHE A 389 1.05 7.25 34.28
N GLY A 390 0.26 8.32 34.25
CA GLY A 390 -0.53 8.82 35.38
C GLY A 390 0.30 9.50 36.47
N ASN A 391 -0.37 9.88 37.57
CA ASN A 391 0.22 10.72 38.63
C ASN A 391 1.25 9.98 39.50
N ASN A 392 1.14 8.66 39.57
CA ASN A 392 2.02 7.79 40.35
C ASN A 392 2.46 6.61 39.48
N PRO A 393 3.42 6.82 38.58
CA PRO A 393 3.82 5.82 37.60
C PRO A 393 4.49 4.62 38.28
N LYS A 394 3.91 3.44 38.07
CA LYS A 394 4.38 2.15 38.59
C LYS A 394 4.76 1.22 37.44
N PRO A 395 5.55 0.17 37.68
CA PRO A 395 5.84 -0.80 36.64
C PRO A 395 4.53 -1.44 36.19
N GLY A 396 4.31 -1.52 34.88
CA GLY A 396 3.03 -1.90 34.26
C GLY A 396 2.07 -0.74 33.99
N ALA A 397 2.35 0.48 34.47
CA ALA A 397 1.57 1.66 34.11
C ALA A 397 1.65 1.87 32.60
N SER A 398 0.50 2.12 31.98
CA SER A 398 0.36 2.05 30.54
C SER A 398 -0.14 3.37 29.94
N PHE A 399 0.50 3.75 28.83
CA PHE A 399 0.12 4.85 27.96
C PHE A 399 -0.35 4.27 26.62
N TYR A 400 -1.62 4.46 26.29
CA TYR A 400 -2.27 3.94 25.11
C TYR A 400 -2.43 5.03 24.07
N PHE A 401 -2.20 4.68 22.80
CA PHE A 401 -2.40 5.60 21.70
C PHE A 401 -2.90 4.89 20.44
N ALA A 402 -3.70 5.59 19.66
CA ALA A 402 -4.20 5.16 18.36
C ALA A 402 -4.42 6.35 17.43
N ASN A 403 -4.54 6.07 16.14
CA ASN A 403 -4.91 7.00 15.09
C ASN A 403 -5.48 6.18 13.92
N SER A 404 -6.43 6.75 13.18
CA SER A 404 -7.17 6.02 12.14
C SER A 404 -6.25 5.36 11.10
N GLU A 405 -5.15 6.01 10.74
CA GLU A 405 -4.16 5.49 9.80
C GLU A 405 -3.32 4.34 10.38
N ILE A 406 -2.68 4.54 11.55
CA ILE A 406 -1.79 3.52 12.14
C ILE A 406 -2.57 2.30 12.64
N SER A 407 -3.86 2.46 12.93
CA SER A 407 -4.76 1.37 13.34
C SER A 407 -5.21 0.50 12.17
N GLN A 408 -5.16 1.00 10.93
CA GLN A 408 -5.59 0.25 9.74
C GLN A 408 -4.41 -0.32 8.96
N LYS A 409 -3.31 0.43 8.84
CA LYS A 409 -2.14 0.03 8.06
C LYS A 409 -1.29 -1.02 8.76
N LYS A 410 -0.56 -1.80 7.96
CA LYS A 410 0.57 -2.60 8.46
C LYS A 410 1.79 -1.67 8.45
N LEU A 411 2.33 -1.37 9.61
CA LEU A 411 3.54 -0.55 9.74
C LEU A 411 4.79 -1.40 9.51
N ASP A 412 5.78 -0.83 8.84
CA ASP A 412 7.14 -1.39 8.78
C ASP A 412 8.03 -0.79 9.88
N SER A 413 7.80 0.48 10.23
CA SER A 413 8.41 1.18 11.35
C SER A 413 7.47 2.18 12.01
N LEU A 414 7.75 2.55 13.25
CA LEU A 414 7.03 3.56 14.03
C LEU A 414 8.04 4.33 14.89
N THR A 415 8.03 5.66 14.77
CA THR A 415 8.78 6.54 15.67
C THR A 415 7.81 7.30 16.56
N ILE A 416 8.01 7.23 17.87
CA ILE A 416 7.27 8.01 18.87
C ILE A 416 8.18 9.14 19.33
N ASN A 417 7.78 10.38 19.05
CA ASN A 417 8.49 11.57 19.51
C ASN A 417 7.85 12.04 20.82
N LEU A 418 8.62 12.02 21.91
CA LEU A 418 8.19 12.50 23.22
C LEU A 418 8.92 13.79 23.58
N GLU A 419 8.17 14.77 24.06
CA GLU A 419 8.69 16.03 24.62
C GLU A 419 8.33 16.15 26.10
N TRP A 420 9.34 16.08 26.94
CA TRP A 420 9.23 16.16 28.39
C TRP A 420 9.34 17.59 28.90
N MET A 421 8.55 17.89 29.92
CA MET A 421 8.59 19.15 30.66
C MET A 421 9.08 18.94 32.09
N GLY A 422 9.89 19.87 32.58
CA GLY A 422 10.28 19.91 34.00
C GLY A 422 11.27 18.82 34.42
N LEU A 423 12.10 18.33 33.50
CA LEU A 423 13.15 17.37 33.83
C LEU A 423 14.22 18.00 34.76
N PRO A 424 14.78 17.23 35.71
CA PRO A 424 16.01 17.62 36.38
C PRO A 424 17.19 17.59 35.39
N ASN A 425 18.34 18.16 35.76
CA ASN A 425 19.52 18.11 34.88
C ASN A 425 20.03 16.67 34.68
N ASN A 426 20.01 15.83 35.73
CA ASN A 426 20.58 14.48 35.70
C ASN A 426 19.91 13.61 36.77
N PHE A 427 19.52 12.38 36.43
CA PHE A 427 18.84 11.50 37.38
C PHE A 427 19.74 10.94 38.48
N ALA A 428 21.03 10.68 38.22
CA ALA A 428 21.94 10.20 39.26
C ALA A 428 22.04 11.20 40.42
N THR A 429 22.12 12.50 40.12
CA THR A 429 22.09 13.56 41.14
C THR A 429 20.70 13.72 41.76
N HIS A 430 19.63 13.67 40.95
CA HIS A 430 18.26 13.84 41.44
C HIS A 430 17.83 12.74 42.42
N TYR A 431 18.22 11.49 42.18
CA TYR A 431 17.88 10.33 43.00
C TYR A 431 18.93 10.00 44.07
N GLN A 432 19.99 10.82 44.24
CA GLN A 432 21.09 10.54 45.18
C GLN A 432 20.59 10.24 46.61
N ALA A 433 19.64 11.04 47.12
CA ALA A 433 19.10 10.87 48.47
C ALA A 433 18.32 9.54 48.64
N TYR A 434 17.70 9.02 47.58
CA TYR A 434 17.03 7.71 47.61
C TYR A 434 18.04 6.58 47.75
N SER A 435 19.16 6.67 47.04
CA SER A 435 20.24 5.69 47.13
C SER A 435 20.93 5.74 48.50
N GLU A 436 21.14 6.93 49.06
CA GLU A 436 21.80 7.12 50.38
C GLU A 436 20.96 6.59 51.55
N THR A 437 19.63 6.67 51.45
CA THR A 437 18.71 6.10 52.45
C THR A 437 18.52 4.59 52.31
N GLY A 438 19.02 4.00 51.22
CA GLY A 438 18.92 2.57 50.92
C GLY A 438 17.52 2.10 50.52
N VAL A 439 16.60 3.02 50.20
CA VAL A 439 15.23 2.67 49.75
C VAL A 439 15.21 2.21 48.30
N ILE A 440 16.18 2.64 47.49
CA ILE A 440 16.46 2.12 46.15
C ILE A 440 17.84 1.45 46.20
N SER A 441 17.90 0.16 45.85
CA SER A 441 19.12 -0.64 45.91
C SER A 441 20.04 -0.48 44.69
N GLU A 442 19.48 -0.11 43.55
CA GLU A 442 20.21 0.08 42.29
C GLU A 442 20.34 1.57 41.98
N ALA A 443 21.51 1.98 41.50
CA ALA A 443 21.73 3.38 41.16
C ALA A 443 20.87 3.77 39.94
N ILE A 444 20.09 4.85 40.07
CA ILE A 444 19.31 5.40 38.96
C ILE A 444 20.22 6.27 38.09
N ALA A 445 20.26 5.97 36.81
CA ALA A 445 20.90 6.74 35.75
C ALA A 445 19.85 7.28 34.75
N ASN A 446 20.29 8.05 33.76
CA ASN A 446 19.40 8.70 32.79
C ASN A 446 18.63 7.69 31.92
N ASP A 447 19.20 6.51 31.68
CA ASP A 447 18.66 5.41 30.88
C ASP A 447 17.91 4.33 31.70
N SER A 448 17.80 4.53 33.02
CA SER A 448 17.23 3.52 33.91
C SER A 448 15.74 3.31 33.74
N PHE A 449 15.00 4.34 33.33
CA PHE A 449 13.55 4.22 33.10
C PHE A 449 13.29 3.81 31.65
N GLN A 450 12.71 2.63 31.48
CA GLN A 450 12.45 2.05 30.17
C GLN A 450 10.98 1.72 29.99
N ALA A 451 10.54 1.63 28.75
CA ALA A 451 9.20 1.17 28.42
C ALA A 451 9.21 0.21 27.24
N SER A 452 8.30 -0.77 27.29
CA SER A 452 8.05 -1.72 26.20
C SER A 452 6.86 -1.27 25.36
N LEU A 453 7.00 -1.33 24.04
CA LEU A 453 5.89 -1.07 23.11
C LEU A 453 5.15 -2.37 22.82
N LYS A 454 3.83 -2.33 22.90
CA LYS A 454 2.95 -3.46 22.58
C LYS A 454 1.87 -3.00 21.60
N LEU A 455 1.60 -3.83 20.60
CA LEU A 455 0.47 -3.67 19.68
C LEU A 455 -0.66 -4.62 20.11
N PHE A 456 -1.87 -4.09 20.24
CA PHE A 456 -3.07 -4.91 20.31
C PHE A 456 -3.59 -5.15 18.88
N ASN A 457 -3.63 -6.41 18.45
CA ASN A 457 -4.13 -6.80 17.13
C ASN A 457 -4.95 -8.09 17.25
N LYS A 458 -6.20 -8.09 16.74
CA LYS A 458 -7.09 -9.27 16.74
C LYS A 458 -7.22 -9.93 18.13
N ARG A 459 -7.40 -9.13 19.18
CA ARG A 459 -7.54 -9.55 20.60
C ARG A 459 -6.28 -10.15 21.23
N VAL A 460 -5.12 -9.96 20.62
CA VAL A 460 -3.84 -10.44 21.14
C VAL A 460 -2.88 -9.26 21.30
N TRP A 461 -2.13 -9.27 22.40
CA TRP A 461 -1.02 -8.36 22.62
C TRP A 461 0.26 -8.95 22.06
N VAL A 462 0.99 -8.15 21.28
CA VAL A 462 2.29 -8.52 20.72
C VAL A 462 3.29 -7.42 21.05
N ASN A 463 4.44 -7.81 21.62
CA ASN A 463 5.53 -6.88 21.90
C ASN A 463 6.21 -6.49 20.59
N ILE A 464 6.57 -5.22 20.45
CA ILE A 464 7.24 -4.66 19.28
C ILE A 464 8.65 -4.22 19.69
N GLY A 465 9.67 -4.86 19.12
CA GLY A 465 11.07 -4.61 19.45
C GLY A 465 11.41 -4.87 20.92
N SER A 466 12.52 -4.30 21.37
CA SER A 466 12.94 -4.31 22.78
C SER A 466 12.47 -3.06 23.53
N SER A 467 12.50 -3.12 24.86
CA SER A 467 12.31 -1.95 25.71
C SER A 467 13.35 -0.87 25.37
N GLN A 468 12.92 0.38 25.43
CA GLN A 468 13.77 1.55 25.18
C GLN A 468 13.71 2.50 26.37
N ALA A 469 14.82 3.19 26.63
CA ALA A 469 14.83 4.29 27.58
C ALA A 469 13.84 5.37 27.14
N ILE A 470 13.07 5.91 28.08
CA ILE A 470 12.07 6.95 27.78
C ILE A 470 12.59 8.37 28.06
N PHE A 471 13.86 8.49 28.45
CA PHE A 471 14.56 9.76 28.60
C PHE A 471 15.89 9.70 27.85
N ALA A 472 16.31 10.83 27.27
CA ALA A 472 17.54 10.95 26.51
C ALA A 472 18.48 11.95 27.22
N GLU A 473 19.75 11.89 26.85
CA GLU A 473 20.79 12.77 27.37
C GLU A 473 21.60 13.43 26.24
N ASP A 474 22.20 14.58 26.55
CA ASP A 474 23.13 15.27 25.68
C ASP A 474 24.56 14.72 25.84
N GLY A 475 25.49 15.24 25.04
CA GLY A 475 26.90 14.85 25.10
C GLY A 475 27.60 15.18 26.43
N ASP A 476 26.97 15.98 27.30
CA ASP A 476 27.45 16.35 28.63
C ASP A 476 26.70 15.59 29.75
N ASN A 477 25.95 14.52 29.41
CA ASN A 477 25.22 13.65 30.34
C ASN A 477 24.04 14.35 31.05
N ASN A 478 23.53 15.44 30.48
CA ASN A 478 22.32 16.12 30.97
C ASN A 478 21.08 15.63 30.21
N LEU A 479 19.97 15.51 30.92
CA LEU A 479 18.70 15.10 30.32
C LEU A 479 18.23 16.11 29.27
N THR A 480 17.84 15.60 28.10
CA THR A 480 17.22 16.37 27.03
C THR A 480 15.71 16.31 27.11
N THR A 481 15.05 17.38 26.67
CA THR A 481 13.57 17.44 26.67
C THR A 481 12.95 16.53 25.63
N SER A 482 13.63 16.27 24.52
CA SER A 482 13.10 15.47 23.42
C SER A 482 13.79 14.12 23.33
N ILE A 483 13.01 13.08 23.05
CA ILE A 483 13.48 11.73 22.74
C ILE A 483 12.64 11.11 21.64
N ASN A 484 13.29 10.34 20.77
CA ASN A 484 12.64 9.58 19.71
C ASN A 484 12.78 8.09 20.03
N LEU A 485 11.64 7.43 20.24
CA LEU A 485 11.58 5.98 20.43
C LEU A 485 11.34 5.34 19.06
N ASN A 486 12.31 4.58 18.56
CA ASN A 486 12.29 4.06 17.19
C ASN A 486 12.02 2.57 17.20
N TYR A 487 10.88 2.15 16.68
CA TYR A 487 10.48 0.75 16.59
C TYR A 487 10.47 0.32 15.13
N GLN A 488 11.15 -0.79 14.85
CA GLN A 488 11.25 -1.42 13.53
C GLN A 488 10.78 -2.88 13.62
N GLU A 489 10.70 -3.55 12.48
CA GLU A 489 10.45 -5.00 12.40
C GLU A 489 9.12 -5.45 13.05
N PHE A 490 8.00 -4.97 12.51
CA PHE A 490 6.66 -5.38 12.93
C PHE A 490 6.29 -6.81 12.45
N ASP A 491 6.98 -7.84 12.98
CA ASP A 491 6.67 -9.25 12.74
C ASP A 491 5.51 -9.72 13.64
N VAL A 492 4.30 -9.26 13.30
CA VAL A 492 3.09 -9.53 14.07
C VAL A 492 2.21 -10.52 13.31
N PRO A 493 1.89 -11.71 13.88
CA PRO A 493 1.07 -12.71 13.19
C PRO A 493 -0.29 -12.16 12.74
N GLY A 494 -0.59 -12.30 11.44
CA GLY A 494 -1.84 -11.84 10.86
C GLY A 494 -2.03 -10.31 10.86
N TYR A 495 -0.94 -9.56 11.01
CA TYR A 495 -0.89 -8.11 10.85
C TYR A 495 -0.79 -7.75 9.37
N SER A 496 -1.94 -7.42 8.81
CA SER A 496 -2.11 -7.02 7.43
C SER A 496 -2.84 -5.68 7.39
N LEU A 497 -2.81 -5.00 6.25
CA LEU A 497 -3.70 -3.89 6.00
C LEU A 497 -5.17 -4.30 6.28
N ASN A 498 -5.90 -3.46 7.01
CA ASN A 498 -7.30 -3.67 7.34
C ASN A 498 -8.17 -2.61 6.67
N THR A 499 -8.78 -2.97 5.54
CA THR A 499 -9.64 -2.08 4.73
C THR A 499 -11.13 -2.24 5.06
N SER A 500 -11.50 -3.14 5.98
CA SER A 500 -12.89 -3.50 6.27
C SER A 500 -13.40 -2.95 7.60
N THR A 501 -12.56 -2.25 8.36
CA THR A 501 -12.97 -1.64 9.61
C THR A 501 -13.75 -0.37 9.38
N ILE A 502 -14.95 -0.33 9.96
CA ILE A 502 -15.70 0.90 10.14
C ILE A 502 -14.87 1.75 11.10
N GLU A 503 -14.50 2.95 10.66
CA GLU A 503 -13.87 3.94 11.51
C GLU A 503 -14.81 4.24 12.68
N ILE A 504 -14.31 4.01 13.90
CA ILE A 504 -15.07 4.31 15.12
C ILE A 504 -14.67 5.72 15.52
N ASP A 505 -15.60 6.65 15.36
CA ASP A 505 -15.50 8.03 15.84
C ASP A 505 -15.54 8.02 17.38
N SER A 506 -14.38 7.81 17.99
CA SER A 506 -14.17 7.76 19.44
C SER A 506 -12.81 8.35 19.79
N ASP A 507 -12.74 9.10 20.89
CA ASP A 507 -11.50 9.62 21.46
C ASP A 507 -10.73 8.55 22.26
N ASP A 508 -11.33 7.39 22.56
CA ASP A 508 -10.66 6.31 23.32
C ASP A 508 -9.92 5.36 22.36
N PRO A 509 -8.58 5.24 22.46
CA PRO A 509 -7.82 4.33 21.61
C PRO A 509 -8.24 2.86 21.78
N LEU A 510 -8.83 2.48 22.92
CA LEU A 510 -9.26 1.11 23.19
C LEU A 510 -10.48 0.67 22.37
N ASP A 511 -11.23 1.61 21.79
CA ASP A 511 -12.34 1.31 20.89
C ASP A 511 -11.86 0.89 19.49
N GLN A 512 -10.61 1.23 19.15
CA GLN A 512 -10.05 0.88 17.85
C GLN A 512 -9.73 -0.61 17.74
N SER A 513 -9.87 -1.15 16.53
CA SER A 513 -9.53 -2.56 16.27
C SER A 513 -8.05 -2.90 16.50
N ARG A 514 -7.19 -1.87 16.40
CA ARG A 514 -5.77 -1.90 16.72
C ARG A 514 -5.38 -0.61 17.41
N TYR A 515 -4.57 -0.74 18.44
CA TYR A 515 -3.99 0.39 19.17
C TYR A 515 -2.70 -0.06 19.82
N PHE A 516 -1.90 0.93 20.21
CA PHE A 516 -0.59 0.72 20.78
C PHE A 516 -0.61 1.03 22.27
N LYS A 517 0.33 0.40 22.99
CA LYS A 517 0.53 0.58 24.41
C LYS A 517 2.01 0.66 24.71
N LEU A 518 2.43 1.77 25.27
CA LEU A 518 3.73 1.94 25.88
C LEU A 518 3.58 1.61 27.38
N GLU A 519 4.27 0.58 27.85
CA GLU A 519 4.17 0.07 29.22
C GLU A 519 5.48 0.31 29.97
N LEU A 520 5.41 0.96 31.12
CA LEU A 520 6.58 1.28 31.95
C LEU A 520 7.16 0.00 32.57
N GLU A 521 8.46 -0.22 32.38
CA GLU A 521 9.20 -1.33 32.99
C GLU A 521 9.78 -0.91 34.36
N PRO A 522 10.16 -1.86 35.23
CA PRO A 522 10.93 -1.55 36.43
C PRO A 522 12.28 -0.89 36.07
N PRO A 523 12.81 0.03 36.91
CA PRO A 523 12.24 0.52 38.17
C PRO A 523 11.13 1.56 37.98
N ASP A 524 10.36 1.81 39.04
CA ASP A 524 9.39 2.91 39.06
C ASP A 524 10.07 4.26 39.36
N LEU A 525 9.35 5.38 39.20
CA LEU A 525 9.92 6.71 39.44
C LEU A 525 10.02 7.07 40.94
N GLY A 526 9.82 6.13 41.87
CA GLY A 526 10.04 6.33 43.29
C GLY A 526 9.07 7.29 44.00
N HIS A 527 7.94 7.66 43.38
CA HIS A 527 6.99 8.66 43.94
C HIS A 527 6.47 8.28 45.35
N ASP A 528 6.22 6.99 45.61
CA ASP A 528 5.77 6.52 46.93
C ASP A 528 6.86 6.55 48.01
N LEU A 529 8.14 6.61 47.60
CA LEU A 529 9.28 6.64 48.50
C LEU A 529 9.65 8.07 48.93
N TYR A 530 9.06 9.09 48.29
CA TYR A 530 9.37 10.50 48.55
C TYR A 530 9.23 10.88 50.03
N SER A 531 8.17 10.40 50.71
CA SER A 531 7.98 10.67 52.14
C SER A 531 9.02 10.00 53.05
N ILE A 532 9.66 8.91 52.58
CA ILE A 532 10.70 8.21 53.34
C ILE A 532 12.02 8.96 53.22
N VAL A 533 12.32 9.51 52.03
CA VAL A 533 13.55 10.28 51.77
C VAL A 533 13.54 11.66 52.43
N LEU A 534 12.35 12.24 52.64
CA LEU A 534 12.20 13.55 53.31
C LEU A 534 12.38 13.53 54.83
N ASN A 535 12.27 12.37 55.48
CA ASN A 535 12.36 12.20 56.93
C ASN A 535 13.74 11.67 57.33
#